data_AF-A0A1L8MZ19-F1
#
_entry.id   AF-A0A1L8MZ19-F1
#
_cell.length_a   1.000
_cell.length_b   1.000
_cell.length_c   1.000
_cell.angle_alpha   90.00
_cell.angle_beta   90.00
_cell.angle_gamma   90.00
#
_symmetry.space_group_name_H-M   'P 1'
#
loop_
_entity.id
_entity.type
_entity.pdbx_description
1 polymer ?
#
loop_
_entity_poly.entity_id
_entity_poly.type
_entity_poly.pdbx_seq_one_letter_code
_entity_poly.pdbx_strand_id
1 'polypeptide(L)'
;MDWLLKIKLITNYSIKKVFVFFYVLNYVLMSLSSQDVPTTTQSFNIDGIWENKSVFIEIVNSNEADINISLTFKPFYQYWYDGIYFTKYIPDQNSIVRIDNGLYLEYWEKGSANEDNESKNTEGFYWRPCGNLKEISLDKPKIQQELTGYYVLNTEDNASIYAIRYWISSVDYSNDQASFTTNNIEKPEEITLLVDKYLNINGTVYTCATGRRSVIRNVKLLSKFPGTPLYSQDNTIMVLNSPYLVLSKINDIQAEITKHNSIIYPPHSGEAKFEEPSVYKKIENNELPLNGGSYFKSGFETLEDSDVEN
;
A
#
# COMPACT_ATOMS: atom_id res chain seq x y z
N MET A 1 -74.05 -24.42 21.48
CA MET A 1 -73.33 -23.29 20.86
C MET A 1 -72.08 -22.87 21.65
N ASP A 2 -71.98 -23.15 22.96
CA ASP A 2 -70.84 -22.74 23.81
C ASP A 2 -69.55 -23.58 23.70
N TRP A 3 -69.61 -24.83 23.24
CA TRP A 3 -68.43 -25.70 23.22
C TRP A 3 -67.40 -25.32 22.13
N LEU A 4 -67.89 -24.83 20.98
CA LEU A 4 -67.04 -24.41 19.85
C LEU A 4 -66.30 -23.10 20.12
N LEU A 5 -66.87 -22.22 20.95
CA LEU A 5 -66.25 -20.95 21.37
C LEU A 5 -65.10 -21.19 22.36
N LYS A 6 -65.24 -22.15 23.28
CA LYS A 6 -64.16 -22.55 24.20
C LYS A 6 -62.96 -23.17 23.48
N ILE A 7 -63.19 -23.98 22.45
CA ILE A 7 -62.09 -24.58 21.65
C ILE A 7 -61.31 -23.51 20.87
N LYS A 8 -62.00 -22.52 20.26
CA LYS A 8 -61.34 -21.42 19.53
C LYS A 8 -60.52 -20.48 20.43
N LEU A 9 -60.93 -20.29 21.69
CA LEU A 9 -60.19 -19.47 22.66
C LEU A 9 -58.95 -20.18 23.18
N ILE A 10 -59.02 -21.50 23.41
CA ILE A 10 -57.88 -22.31 23.89
C ILE A 10 -56.82 -22.47 22.79
N THR A 11 -57.22 -22.66 21.52
CA THR A 11 -56.28 -22.77 20.40
C THR A 11 -55.54 -21.47 20.11
N ASN A 12 -56.23 -20.32 20.12
CA ASN A 12 -55.58 -19.02 19.91
C ASN A 12 -54.65 -18.60 21.06
N TYR A 13 -54.98 -18.95 22.31
CA TYR A 13 -54.13 -18.63 23.45
C TYR A 13 -52.85 -19.47 23.47
N SER A 14 -52.94 -20.73 23.02
CA SER A 14 -51.79 -21.62 22.90
C SER A 14 -50.85 -21.22 21.75
N ILE A 15 -51.40 -20.82 20.61
CA ILE A 15 -50.62 -20.36 19.44
C ILE A 15 -49.81 -19.10 19.75
N LYS A 16 -50.38 -18.13 20.47
CA LYS A 16 -49.65 -16.91 20.86
C LYS A 16 -48.47 -17.19 21.79
N LYS A 17 -48.61 -18.14 22.73
CA LYS A 17 -47.51 -18.53 23.63
C LYS A 17 -46.41 -19.29 22.90
N VAL A 18 -46.76 -20.15 21.95
CA VAL A 18 -45.79 -20.83 21.09
C VAL A 18 -45.03 -19.82 20.23
N PHE A 19 -45.71 -18.81 19.67
CA PHE A 19 -45.08 -17.78 18.85
C PHE A 19 -44.11 -16.91 19.65
N VAL A 20 -44.49 -16.49 20.87
CA VAL A 20 -43.60 -15.73 21.76
C VAL A 20 -42.42 -16.59 22.22
N PHE A 21 -42.63 -17.88 22.48
CA PHE A 21 -41.55 -18.80 22.84
C PHE A 21 -40.55 -18.98 21.70
N PHE A 22 -41.00 -19.12 20.44
CA PHE A 22 -40.11 -19.16 19.28
C PHE A 22 -39.35 -17.85 19.05
N TYR A 23 -39.97 -16.69 19.33
CA TYR A 23 -39.34 -15.38 19.19
C TYR A 23 -38.24 -15.15 20.24
N VAL A 24 -38.50 -15.54 21.49
CA VAL A 24 -37.50 -15.47 22.58
C VAL A 24 -36.38 -16.49 22.38
N LEU A 25 -36.70 -17.70 21.88
CA LEU A 25 -35.71 -18.72 21.56
C LEU A 25 -34.78 -18.26 20.40
N ASN A 26 -35.32 -17.56 19.40
CA ASN A 26 -34.51 -16.94 18.34
C ASN A 26 -33.59 -15.84 18.86
N TYR A 27 -34.07 -14.99 19.77
CA TYR A 27 -33.25 -13.92 20.38
C TYR A 27 -32.11 -14.45 21.25
N VAL A 28 -32.36 -15.52 22.01
CA VAL A 28 -31.34 -16.16 22.85
C VAL A 28 -30.34 -16.95 21.97
N LEU A 29 -30.79 -17.59 20.89
CA LEU A 29 -29.90 -18.28 19.96
C LEU A 29 -29.05 -17.34 19.10
N MET A 30 -29.57 -16.15 18.71
CA MET A 30 -28.76 -15.12 18.04
C MET A 30 -27.65 -14.55 18.92
N SER A 31 -27.81 -14.62 20.25
CA SER A 31 -26.78 -14.17 21.20
C SER A 31 -25.66 -15.20 21.39
N LEU A 32 -25.86 -16.46 20.98
CA LEU A 32 -24.86 -17.54 21.07
C LEU A 32 -24.05 -17.75 19.77
N SER A 33 -24.36 -17.02 18.71
CA SER A 33 -23.62 -17.03 17.44
C SER A 33 -22.76 -15.78 17.22
N SER A 34 -22.39 -15.05 18.29
CA SER A 34 -21.18 -14.23 18.26
C SER A 34 -19.98 -15.17 18.46
N GLN A 35 -19.72 -16.03 17.48
CA GLN A 35 -18.35 -16.49 17.30
C GLN A 35 -17.60 -15.24 16.85
N ASP A 36 -16.78 -14.70 17.75
CA ASP A 36 -15.60 -13.96 17.34
C ASP A 36 -14.95 -14.84 16.26
N VAL A 37 -15.09 -14.43 15.00
CA VAL A 37 -14.33 -15.04 13.92
C VAL A 37 -12.90 -14.88 14.39
N PRO A 38 -12.18 -15.98 14.72
CA PRO A 38 -10.79 -15.84 15.04
C PRO A 38 -10.20 -15.28 13.76
N THR A 39 -9.77 -14.01 13.81
CA THR A 39 -8.88 -13.44 12.83
C THR A 39 -7.68 -14.37 12.91
N THR A 40 -7.69 -15.41 12.08
CA THR A 40 -6.58 -16.33 11.94
C THR A 40 -5.62 -15.54 11.07
N THR A 41 -5.08 -14.48 11.67
CA THR A 41 -3.92 -13.77 11.20
C THR A 41 -2.86 -14.85 11.21
N GLN A 42 -2.62 -15.49 10.06
CA GLN A 42 -1.37 -16.18 9.85
C GLN A 42 -0.31 -15.16 10.26
N SER A 43 0.35 -15.41 11.39
CA SER A 43 1.35 -14.50 11.92
C SER A 43 2.52 -14.56 10.94
N PHE A 44 2.47 -13.69 9.92
CA PHE A 44 3.51 -13.58 8.94
C PHE A 44 4.71 -13.01 9.66
N ASN A 45 5.63 -13.89 10.05
CA ASN A 45 6.90 -13.46 10.62
C ASN A 45 7.62 -12.61 9.55
N ILE A 46 7.77 -11.31 9.87
CA ILE A 46 8.47 -10.32 9.05
C ILE A 46 9.85 -9.99 9.62
N ASP A 47 10.35 -10.79 10.55
CA ASP A 47 11.68 -10.64 11.13
C ASP A 47 12.75 -10.77 10.05
N GLY A 48 13.78 -9.95 10.18
CA GLY A 48 14.93 -9.94 9.29
C GLY A 48 15.38 -8.53 8.94
N ILE A 49 16.44 -8.47 8.14
CA ILE A 49 16.98 -7.23 7.59
C ILE A 49 16.39 -7.01 6.21
N TRP A 50 15.71 -5.90 6.06
CA TRP A 50 15.04 -5.47 4.85
C TRP A 50 15.74 -4.24 4.28
N GLU A 51 15.73 -4.07 2.97
CA GLU A 51 16.42 -2.95 2.35
C GLU A 51 15.70 -2.39 1.13
N ASN A 52 15.93 -1.10 0.90
CA ASN A 52 15.71 -0.47 -0.38
C ASN A 52 16.93 0.38 -0.77
N LYS A 53 16.80 1.28 -1.73
CA LYS A 53 17.92 2.12 -2.19
C LYS A 53 18.47 3.07 -1.11
N SER A 54 17.67 3.41 -0.11
CA SER A 54 17.93 4.50 0.83
C SER A 54 18.08 4.06 2.27
N VAL A 55 17.58 2.89 2.66
CA VAL A 55 17.55 2.47 4.07
C VAL A 55 17.68 0.96 4.21
N PHE A 56 18.30 0.53 5.31
CA PHE A 56 18.18 -0.80 5.90
C PHE A 56 17.21 -0.73 7.07
N ILE A 57 16.30 -1.68 7.16
CA ILE A 57 15.33 -1.80 8.24
C ILE A 57 15.43 -3.20 8.82
N GLU A 58 15.87 -3.29 10.06
CA GLU A 58 15.86 -4.54 10.81
C GLU A 58 14.59 -4.61 11.64
N ILE A 59 13.84 -5.69 11.46
CA ILE A 59 12.62 -5.99 12.21
C ILE A 59 12.88 -7.22 13.06
N VAL A 60 12.57 -7.13 14.35
CA VAL A 60 12.74 -8.21 15.32
C VAL A 60 11.48 -8.29 16.17
N ASN A 61 11.08 -9.52 16.52
CA ASN A 61 9.91 -9.82 17.34
C ASN A 61 8.58 -9.35 16.72
N SER A 62 8.42 -9.53 15.41
CA SER A 62 7.21 -9.14 14.68
C SER A 62 5.91 -9.81 15.15
N ASN A 63 6.01 -10.96 15.82
CA ASN A 63 4.87 -11.67 16.38
C ASN A 63 4.51 -11.23 17.81
N GLU A 64 5.34 -10.38 18.43
CA GLU A 64 5.12 -9.87 19.78
C GLU A 64 4.38 -8.52 19.74
N ALA A 65 3.85 -8.08 20.88
CA ALA A 65 3.22 -6.77 20.99
C ALA A 65 4.23 -5.62 20.78
N ASP A 66 5.47 -5.85 21.19
CA ASP A 66 6.57 -4.88 21.12
C ASP A 66 7.50 -5.22 19.95
N ILE A 67 7.06 -4.89 18.72
CA ILE A 67 7.90 -5.05 17.53
C ILE A 67 9.05 -4.05 17.60
N ASN A 68 10.28 -4.54 17.46
CA ASN A 68 11.47 -3.71 17.39
C ASN A 68 11.82 -3.42 15.93
N ILE A 69 11.81 -2.14 15.55
CA ILE A 69 12.15 -1.69 14.21
C ILE A 69 13.34 -0.72 14.29
N SER A 70 14.46 -1.15 13.73
CA SER A 70 15.70 -0.38 13.66
C SER A 70 15.96 0.06 12.23
N LEU A 71 16.31 1.33 12.02
CA LEU A 71 16.56 1.94 10.71
C LEU A 71 18.01 2.40 10.61
N THR A 72 18.64 2.12 9.49
CA THR A 72 19.97 2.63 9.13
C THR A 72 19.92 3.24 7.74
N PHE A 73 20.14 4.55 7.62
CA PHE A 73 20.10 5.23 6.33
C PHE A 73 21.35 4.97 5.50
N LYS A 74 21.15 4.65 4.22
CA LYS A 74 22.23 4.51 3.24
C LYS A 74 22.72 5.89 2.81
N PRO A 75 24.04 6.13 2.71
CA PRO A 75 24.57 7.43 2.38
C PRO A 75 24.17 7.84 0.96
N PHE A 76 23.50 8.98 0.81
CA PHE A 76 23.10 9.52 -0.49
C PHE A 76 24.31 10.07 -1.29
N TYR A 77 25.36 10.55 -0.60
CA TYR A 77 26.58 11.11 -1.19
C TYR A 77 27.88 10.38 -0.78
N GLN A 78 27.78 9.09 -0.43
CA GLN A 78 28.91 8.18 -0.16
C GLN A 78 30.01 8.72 0.77
N TYR A 79 29.92 8.56 2.10
CA TYR A 79 31.15 8.52 2.93
C TYR A 79 30.99 7.74 4.25
N TRP A 80 29.79 7.71 4.84
CA TRP A 80 29.56 7.13 6.16
C TRP A 80 28.08 6.78 6.37
N TYR A 81 27.79 5.66 7.05
CA TYR A 81 26.45 5.37 7.57
C TYR A 81 26.20 6.13 8.87
N ASP A 82 25.11 6.90 8.91
CA ASP A 82 24.79 7.84 9.99
C ASP A 82 24.63 7.16 11.37
N GLY A 83 24.07 5.95 11.41
CA GLY A 83 23.91 5.15 12.63
C GLY A 83 22.64 4.31 12.61
N ILE A 84 22.40 3.59 13.71
CA ILE A 84 21.17 2.81 13.93
C ILE A 84 20.19 3.67 14.73
N TYR A 85 18.97 3.81 14.19
CA TYR A 85 17.88 4.58 14.78
C TYR A 85 16.70 3.69 15.10
N PHE A 86 16.09 3.88 16.27
CA PHE A 86 14.88 3.15 16.65
C PHE A 86 13.65 4.01 16.37
N THR A 87 12.70 3.48 15.61
CA THR A 87 11.41 4.16 15.48
C THR A 87 10.55 3.86 16.70
N LYS A 88 9.85 4.89 17.21
CA LYS A 88 8.83 4.72 18.26
C LYS A 88 7.48 4.34 17.69
N TYR A 89 7.34 4.36 16.36
CA TYR A 89 6.11 4.02 15.68
C TYR A 89 6.10 2.55 15.31
N ILE A 90 5.31 1.77 16.03
CA ILE A 90 5.00 0.38 15.68
C ILE A 90 3.71 0.43 14.85
N PRO A 91 3.75 0.07 13.55
CA PRO A 91 2.54 -0.06 12.76
C PRO A 91 1.66 -1.17 13.35
N ASP A 92 0.34 -1.00 13.37
CA ASP A 92 -0.55 -2.11 13.74
C ASP A 92 -0.26 -3.30 12.82
N GLN A 93 -0.37 -4.53 13.36
CA GLN A 93 -0.01 -5.79 12.69
C GLN A 93 -0.57 -5.94 11.27
N ASN A 94 -1.65 -5.21 10.92
CA ASN A 94 -2.35 -5.27 9.65
C ASN A 94 -1.95 -4.17 8.65
N SER A 95 -0.78 -3.53 8.80
CA SER A 95 -0.39 -2.39 7.95
C SER A 95 0.75 -2.68 6.99
N ILE A 96 1.43 -3.81 7.20
CA ILE A 96 2.55 -4.25 6.38
C ILE A 96 2.31 -5.72 6.08
N VAL A 97 2.53 -6.11 4.83
CA VAL A 97 2.46 -7.51 4.45
C VAL A 97 3.75 -7.96 3.79
N ARG A 98 4.10 -9.23 4.03
CA ARG A 98 5.19 -9.92 3.35
C ARG A 98 4.62 -10.84 2.29
N ILE A 99 5.12 -10.72 1.06
CA ILE A 99 4.95 -11.72 0.01
C ILE A 99 6.34 -12.07 -0.52
N ASP A 100 6.69 -13.36 -0.43
CA ASP A 100 8.02 -13.88 -0.74
C ASP A 100 9.15 -13.12 0.00
N ASN A 101 10.02 -12.46 -0.77
CA ASN A 101 11.14 -11.64 -0.31
C ASN A 101 10.82 -10.14 -0.36
N GLY A 102 9.55 -9.75 -0.51
CA GLY A 102 9.11 -8.35 -0.55
C GLY A 102 8.23 -8.00 0.64
N LEU A 103 8.47 -6.83 1.23
CA LEU A 103 7.53 -6.16 2.13
C LEU A 103 6.77 -5.07 1.39
N TYR A 104 5.46 -5.01 1.62
CA TYR A 104 4.54 -4.10 0.97
C TYR A 104 3.78 -3.28 2.01
N LEU A 105 3.68 -1.98 1.78
CA LEU A 105 2.89 -1.04 2.59
C LEU A 105 1.48 -0.80 2.03
N GLU A 106 1.26 -1.18 0.78
CA GLU A 106 -0.02 -1.08 0.09
C GLU A 106 -0.40 -2.48 -0.43
N TYR A 107 -1.46 -3.01 0.14
CA TYR A 107 -1.97 -4.35 -0.17
C TYR A 107 -3.46 -4.43 0.08
N TRP A 108 -4.06 -5.46 -0.49
CA TRP A 108 -5.47 -5.74 -0.38
C TRP A 108 -5.72 -7.13 0.15
N GLU A 109 -6.77 -7.27 0.94
CA GLU A 109 -7.27 -8.55 1.43
C GLU A 109 -8.58 -8.89 0.72
N LYS A 110 -8.76 -10.17 0.41
CA LYS A 110 -9.96 -10.68 -0.23
C LYS A 110 -11.10 -10.74 0.79
N GLY A 111 -12.04 -9.82 0.67
CA GLY A 111 -13.30 -9.87 1.39
C GLY A 111 -14.32 -10.77 0.69
N SER A 112 -15.19 -11.40 1.48
CA SER A 112 -16.39 -12.07 0.97
C SER A 112 -17.29 -11.02 0.31
N ALA A 113 -17.56 -11.18 -0.98
CA ALA A 113 -18.59 -10.40 -1.64
C ALA A 113 -19.88 -11.21 -1.69
N ASN A 114 -20.98 -10.65 -1.18
CA ASN A 114 -22.35 -11.18 -1.25
C ASN A 114 -22.45 -12.72 -1.19
N GLU A 115 -22.44 -13.30 0.02
CA GLU A 115 -22.80 -14.71 0.21
C GLU A 115 -24.30 -15.00 -0.05
N ASP A 116 -25.12 -13.97 -0.26
CA ASP A 116 -26.59 -14.07 -0.30
C ASP A 116 -27.23 -14.25 -1.69
N ASN A 117 -26.47 -14.53 -2.75
CA ASN A 117 -27.07 -14.70 -4.08
C ASN A 117 -27.17 -16.17 -4.49
N GLU A 118 -28.38 -16.73 -4.39
CA GLU A 118 -28.84 -17.98 -5.01
C GLU A 118 -28.71 -17.99 -6.56
N SER A 119 -28.21 -16.92 -7.19
CA SER A 119 -27.96 -16.83 -8.62
C SER A 119 -26.55 -17.34 -8.98
N LYS A 120 -26.48 -18.61 -9.40
CA LYS A 120 -25.27 -19.39 -9.74
C LYS A 120 -24.34 -18.85 -10.84
N ASN A 121 -24.52 -17.63 -11.36
CA ASN A 121 -23.81 -17.16 -12.57
C ASN A 121 -23.04 -15.84 -12.37
N THR A 122 -22.80 -15.39 -11.14
CA THR A 122 -22.01 -14.16 -10.93
C THR A 122 -21.19 -14.27 -9.65
N GLU A 123 -19.93 -14.65 -9.79
CA GLU A 123 -18.97 -14.69 -8.70
C GLU A 123 -18.23 -13.35 -8.64
N GLY A 124 -18.41 -12.63 -7.54
CA GLY A 124 -17.68 -11.39 -7.28
C GLY A 124 -16.76 -11.54 -6.07
N PHE A 125 -15.73 -10.72 -5.98
CA PHE A 125 -14.94 -10.55 -4.77
C PHE A 125 -14.49 -9.12 -4.61
N TYR A 126 -14.36 -8.69 -3.35
CA TYR A 126 -13.92 -7.36 -2.99
C TYR A 126 -12.49 -7.41 -2.44
N TRP A 127 -11.56 -6.75 -3.11
CA TRP A 127 -10.23 -6.46 -2.61
C TRP A 127 -10.28 -5.23 -1.72
N ARG A 128 -10.33 -5.47 -0.41
CA ARG A 128 -10.34 -4.46 0.63
C ARG A 128 -8.93 -3.93 0.86
N PRO A 129 -8.67 -2.61 0.77
CA PRO A 129 -7.36 -2.07 1.07
C PRO A 129 -7.07 -2.17 2.56
N CYS A 130 -5.89 -2.67 2.92
CA CYS A 130 -5.48 -2.87 4.32
C CYS A 130 -4.26 -2.04 4.72
N GLY A 131 -3.42 -1.62 3.78
CA GLY A 131 -2.26 -0.77 4.05
C GLY A 131 -2.55 0.72 3.85
N ASN A 132 -2.18 1.57 4.83
CA ASN A 132 -2.33 3.03 4.72
C ASN A 132 -1.03 3.82 4.91
N LEU A 133 0.12 3.17 5.07
CA LEU A 133 1.41 3.84 5.24
C LEU A 133 1.97 4.26 3.88
N LYS A 134 2.64 5.42 3.84
CA LYS A 134 3.45 5.85 2.70
C LYS A 134 4.90 5.43 2.82
N GLU A 135 5.43 5.47 4.04
CA GLU A 135 6.82 5.12 4.35
C GLU A 135 6.93 4.68 5.81
N ILE A 136 8.00 3.93 6.11
CA ILE A 136 8.43 3.66 7.49
C ILE A 136 9.37 4.78 7.90
N SER A 137 8.94 5.62 8.84
CA SER A 137 9.65 6.82 9.28
C SER A 137 10.09 6.73 10.74
N LEU A 138 11.11 7.52 11.11
CA LEU A 138 11.56 7.64 12.50
C LEU A 138 10.55 8.34 13.42
N ASP A 139 9.87 9.35 12.88
CA ASP A 139 9.00 10.22 13.66
C ASP A 139 7.54 9.77 13.60
N LYS A 140 6.71 10.53 12.88
CA LYS A 140 5.27 10.29 12.76
C LYS A 140 4.99 9.51 11.49
N PRO A 141 4.09 8.51 11.54
CA PRO A 141 3.70 7.78 10.35
C PRO A 141 3.11 8.72 9.32
N LYS A 142 3.64 8.67 8.10
CA LYS A 142 3.03 9.34 6.98
C LYS A 142 1.97 8.42 6.39
N ILE A 143 0.71 8.73 6.63
CA ILE A 143 -0.42 7.96 6.11
C ILE A 143 -0.96 8.50 4.78
N GLN A 144 -1.59 7.63 4.01
CA GLN A 144 -2.32 7.95 2.79
C GLN A 144 -3.64 8.63 3.15
N GLN A 145 -3.97 9.72 2.44
CA GLN A 145 -5.24 10.44 2.64
C GLN A 145 -6.41 9.70 1.98
N GLU A 146 -6.10 8.87 0.99
CA GLU A 146 -7.06 8.17 0.16
C GLU A 146 -6.54 6.77 -0.11
N LEU A 147 -7.46 5.82 -0.12
CA LEU A 147 -7.21 4.42 -0.46
C LEU A 147 -8.14 4.03 -1.60
N THR A 148 -7.76 3.00 -2.37
CA THR A 148 -8.62 2.47 -3.43
C THR A 148 -8.91 1.01 -3.14
N GLY A 149 -10.17 0.63 -2.99
CA GLY A 149 -10.61 -0.76 -3.00
C GLY A 149 -11.01 -1.18 -4.41
N TYR A 150 -10.95 -2.49 -4.70
CA TYR A 150 -11.33 -3.01 -6.01
C TYR A 150 -12.39 -4.09 -5.87
N TYR A 151 -13.50 -3.94 -6.56
CA TYR A 151 -14.48 -5.01 -6.70
C TYR A 151 -14.27 -5.68 -8.06
N VAL A 152 -14.08 -6.99 -8.08
CA VAL A 152 -13.99 -7.78 -9.31
C VAL A 152 -15.26 -8.58 -9.46
N LEU A 153 -15.94 -8.38 -10.58
CA LEU A 153 -17.13 -9.14 -10.95
C LEU A 153 -16.77 -10.05 -12.12
N ASN A 154 -16.80 -11.36 -11.91
CA ASN A 154 -16.58 -12.34 -12.96
C ASN A 154 -17.93 -12.73 -13.59
N THR A 155 -18.02 -12.58 -14.90
CA THR A 155 -19.04 -13.21 -15.75
C THR A 155 -18.42 -14.40 -16.47
N GLU A 156 -19.23 -15.22 -17.14
CA GLU A 156 -18.79 -16.45 -17.81
C GLU A 156 -17.65 -16.18 -18.84
N ASP A 157 -17.65 -15.00 -19.48
CA ASP A 157 -16.71 -14.65 -20.54
C ASP A 157 -15.75 -13.49 -20.19
N ASN A 158 -16.02 -12.69 -19.16
CA ASN A 158 -15.24 -11.47 -18.85
C ASN A 158 -15.16 -11.15 -17.35
N ALA A 159 -14.15 -10.38 -16.96
CA ALA A 159 -14.03 -9.82 -15.61
C ALA A 159 -14.13 -8.28 -15.66
N SER A 160 -15.06 -7.71 -14.90
CA SER A 160 -15.21 -6.28 -14.73
C SER A 160 -14.60 -5.82 -13.41
N ILE A 161 -13.75 -4.79 -13.46
CA ILE A 161 -13.05 -4.27 -12.27
C ILE A 161 -13.60 -2.89 -11.93
N TYR A 162 -14.12 -2.73 -10.71
CA TYR A 162 -14.63 -1.47 -10.20
C TYR A 162 -13.72 -0.93 -9.11
N ALA A 163 -13.11 0.23 -9.34
CA ALA A 163 -12.33 0.94 -8.34
C ALA A 163 -13.25 1.83 -7.48
N ILE A 164 -13.09 1.71 -6.16
CA ILE A 164 -13.86 2.43 -5.14
C ILE A 164 -12.88 3.23 -4.30
N ARG A 165 -13.05 4.54 -4.27
CA ARG A 165 -12.18 5.42 -3.49
C ARG A 165 -12.68 5.55 -2.05
N TYR A 166 -11.76 5.45 -1.11
CA TYR A 166 -11.95 5.70 0.31
C TYR A 166 -11.15 6.94 0.71
N TRP A 167 -11.67 7.77 1.62
CA TRP A 167 -10.99 8.95 2.16
C TRP A 167 -11.14 9.00 3.68
N ILE A 168 -10.21 9.70 4.35
CA ILE A 168 -10.22 9.83 5.81
C ILE A 168 -11.53 10.48 6.30
N SER A 169 -12.09 9.91 7.36
CA SER A 169 -13.30 10.38 8.02
C SER A 169 -13.06 10.58 9.51
N SER A 170 -13.73 11.56 10.12
CA SER A 170 -13.74 11.77 11.57
C SER A 170 -14.90 11.05 12.27
N VAL A 171 -15.62 10.19 11.55
CA VAL A 171 -16.73 9.38 12.09
C VAL A 171 -16.16 8.15 12.79
N ASP A 172 -16.80 7.74 13.88
CA ASP A 172 -16.47 6.50 14.58
C ASP A 172 -16.63 5.29 13.67
N TYR A 173 -15.76 4.30 13.85
CA TYR A 173 -15.82 3.07 13.08
C TYR A 173 -17.09 2.27 13.38
N SER A 174 -17.75 1.79 12.33
CA SER A 174 -18.85 0.83 12.40
C SER A 174 -18.72 -0.20 11.26
N ASN A 175 -19.28 -1.40 11.47
CA ASN A 175 -19.31 -2.47 10.45
C ASN A 175 -20.45 -2.28 9.43
N ASP A 176 -20.75 -1.02 9.07
CA ASP A 176 -21.78 -0.71 8.09
C ASP A 176 -21.30 -1.09 6.67
N GLN A 177 -22.22 -1.57 5.83
CA GLN A 177 -21.96 -1.80 4.42
C GLN A 177 -22.49 -0.64 3.56
N ALA A 178 -21.86 -0.45 2.41
CA ALA A 178 -22.29 0.48 1.38
C ALA A 178 -22.45 -0.26 0.04
N SER A 179 -23.37 0.22 -0.79
CA SER A 179 -23.79 -0.42 -2.02
C SER A 179 -23.55 0.45 -3.25
N PHE A 180 -23.35 -0.21 -4.38
CA PHE A 180 -23.43 0.44 -5.70
C PHE A 180 -24.12 -0.49 -6.69
N THR A 181 -24.80 0.10 -7.66
CA THR A 181 -25.49 -0.61 -8.72
C THR A 181 -24.63 -0.63 -9.98
N THR A 182 -24.59 -1.76 -10.65
CA THR A 182 -23.96 -1.92 -11.95
C THR A 182 -24.89 -2.65 -12.91
N ASN A 183 -24.79 -2.31 -14.18
CA ASN A 183 -25.50 -3.02 -15.23
C ASN A 183 -24.56 -4.07 -15.78
N ASN A 184 -24.94 -5.35 -15.72
CA ASN A 184 -24.17 -6.37 -16.40
C ASN A 184 -24.27 -6.10 -17.91
N ILE A 185 -23.14 -6.07 -18.61
CA ILE A 185 -23.08 -5.82 -20.05
C ILE A 185 -23.87 -6.89 -20.82
N GLU A 186 -24.00 -8.09 -20.24
CA GLU A 186 -24.63 -9.26 -20.87
C GLU A 186 -26.10 -9.47 -20.46
N LYS A 187 -26.56 -8.92 -19.32
CA LYS A 187 -27.95 -8.99 -18.85
C LYS A 187 -28.39 -7.63 -18.29
N PRO A 188 -29.49 -7.03 -18.76
CA PRO A 188 -29.94 -5.70 -18.33
C PRO A 188 -30.59 -5.67 -16.93
N GLU A 189 -30.23 -6.62 -16.06
CA GLU A 189 -30.65 -6.62 -14.67
C GLU A 189 -29.62 -5.80 -13.85
N GLU A 190 -30.12 -4.83 -13.10
CA GLU A 190 -29.29 -4.04 -12.18
C GLU A 190 -28.79 -4.94 -11.05
N ILE A 191 -27.48 -5.14 -10.98
CA ILE A 191 -26.84 -5.90 -9.91
C ILE A 191 -26.41 -4.90 -8.82
N THR A 192 -26.90 -5.10 -7.60
CA THR A 192 -26.45 -4.34 -6.43
C THR A 192 -25.31 -5.08 -5.74
N LEU A 193 -24.16 -4.43 -5.63
CA LEU A 193 -22.95 -4.96 -5.02
C LEU A 193 -22.72 -4.26 -3.67
N LEU A 194 -22.28 -5.02 -2.67
CA LEU A 194 -22.01 -4.53 -1.31
C LEU A 194 -20.50 -4.56 -1.00
N VAL A 195 -20.04 -3.54 -0.28
CA VAL A 195 -18.67 -3.42 0.24
C VAL A 195 -18.69 -2.77 1.63
N ASP A 196 -17.59 -2.89 2.37
CA ASP A 196 -17.42 -2.22 3.66
C ASP A 196 -17.52 -0.69 3.50
N LYS A 197 -18.40 -0.04 4.26
CA LYS A 197 -18.52 1.43 4.20
C LYS A 197 -17.34 2.12 4.87
N TYR A 198 -16.86 1.55 5.98
CA TYR A 198 -15.79 2.08 6.79
C TYR A 198 -14.64 1.09 6.90
N LEU A 199 -13.42 1.61 6.84
CA LEU A 199 -12.20 0.85 7.05
C LEU A 199 -11.45 1.46 8.23
N ASN A 200 -11.01 0.65 9.18
CA ASN A 200 -10.16 1.10 10.29
C ASN A 200 -8.76 0.51 10.10
N ILE A 201 -7.78 1.37 9.82
CA ILE A 201 -6.39 0.98 9.55
C ILE A 201 -5.48 1.90 10.36
N ASN A 202 -4.63 1.35 11.23
CA ASN A 202 -3.77 2.14 12.13
C ASN A 202 -4.54 3.19 12.93
N GLY A 203 -5.70 2.82 13.48
CA GLY A 203 -6.61 3.73 14.19
C GLY A 203 -7.20 4.87 13.34
N THR A 204 -6.98 4.87 12.02
CA THR A 204 -7.54 5.86 11.09
C THR A 204 -8.74 5.28 10.37
N VAL A 205 -9.87 5.98 10.45
CA VAL A 205 -11.12 5.59 9.78
C VAL A 205 -11.18 6.20 8.38
N TYR A 206 -11.42 5.36 7.39
CA TYR A 206 -11.69 5.75 6.01
C TYR A 206 -13.13 5.42 5.62
N THR A 207 -13.73 6.19 4.72
CA THR A 207 -15.08 5.91 4.18
C THR A 207 -15.15 6.08 2.67
N CYS A 208 -16.03 5.32 2.01
CA CYS A 208 -16.33 5.42 0.58
C CYS A 208 -17.65 6.14 0.27
N ALA A 209 -18.43 6.49 1.30
CA ALA A 209 -19.75 7.10 1.15
C ALA A 209 -19.83 8.46 1.84
N THR A 210 -20.68 9.35 1.31
CA THR A 210 -20.83 10.71 1.85
C THR A 210 -21.88 10.74 2.97
N GLY A 211 -21.44 11.16 4.17
CA GLY A 211 -22.30 11.34 5.34
C GLY A 211 -23.03 10.05 5.75
N ARG A 212 -24.35 10.16 5.99
CA ARG A 212 -25.20 9.03 6.43
C ARG A 212 -25.63 8.09 5.30
N ARG A 213 -25.22 8.32 4.06
CA ARG A 213 -25.64 7.49 2.93
C ARG A 213 -24.97 6.11 3.00
N SER A 214 -25.65 5.11 2.47
CA SER A 214 -25.13 3.77 2.20
C SER A 214 -24.85 3.56 0.70
N VAL A 215 -25.10 4.56 -0.15
CA VAL A 215 -24.89 4.43 -1.60
C VAL A 215 -23.58 5.10 -2.02
N ILE A 216 -22.74 4.34 -2.70
CA ILE A 216 -21.44 4.76 -3.26
C ILE A 216 -21.67 5.37 -4.63
N ARG A 217 -21.05 6.53 -4.90
CA ARG A 217 -21.20 7.28 -6.16
C ARG A 217 -19.89 7.54 -6.88
N ASN A 218 -18.77 7.15 -6.28
CA ASN A 218 -17.41 7.40 -6.77
C ASN A 218 -16.78 6.15 -7.38
N VAL A 219 -17.61 5.26 -7.93
CA VAL A 219 -17.17 4.01 -8.55
C VAL A 219 -16.64 4.29 -9.95
N LYS A 220 -15.47 3.73 -10.28
CA LYS A 220 -14.86 3.83 -11.60
C LYS A 220 -14.63 2.45 -12.19
N LEU A 221 -15.22 2.18 -13.36
CA LEU A 221 -14.93 0.97 -14.13
C LEU A 221 -13.53 1.04 -14.74
N LEU A 222 -12.76 -0.02 -14.57
CA LEU A 222 -11.40 -0.20 -15.09
C LEU A 222 -11.37 -1.39 -16.05
N SER A 223 -10.60 -1.28 -17.13
CA SER A 223 -10.33 -2.40 -18.04
C SER A 223 -9.26 -3.36 -17.51
N LYS A 224 -8.39 -2.87 -16.61
CA LYS A 224 -7.32 -3.63 -15.95
C LYS A 224 -6.91 -2.96 -14.65
N PHE A 225 -6.27 -3.71 -13.77
CA PHE A 225 -5.61 -3.14 -12.60
C PHE A 225 -4.53 -2.13 -12.99
N PRO A 226 -4.25 -1.12 -12.14
CA PRO A 226 -3.19 -0.13 -12.39
C PRO A 226 -1.77 -0.73 -12.38
N GLY A 227 -1.59 -1.93 -11.83
CA GLY A 227 -0.35 -2.70 -11.83
C GLY A 227 -0.60 -4.18 -12.12
N THR A 228 0.48 -4.96 -12.13
CA THR A 228 0.38 -6.41 -12.28
C THR A 228 0.08 -7.02 -10.91
N PRO A 229 -1.07 -7.69 -10.72
CA PRO A 229 -1.39 -8.28 -9.44
C PRO A 229 -0.47 -9.46 -9.12
N LEU A 230 0.10 -9.43 -7.92
CA LEU A 230 0.78 -10.54 -7.29
C LEU A 230 -0.07 -10.98 -6.10
N TYR A 231 -0.28 -12.29 -5.97
CA TYR A 231 -1.13 -12.86 -4.93
C TYR A 231 -0.30 -13.67 -3.94
N SER A 232 -0.78 -13.76 -2.70
CA SER A 232 -0.27 -14.73 -1.73
C SER A 232 -0.59 -16.16 -2.17
N GLN A 233 0.10 -17.14 -1.57
CA GLN A 233 -0.05 -18.57 -1.91
C GLN A 233 -1.49 -19.09 -1.73
N ASP A 234 -2.21 -18.54 -0.76
CA ASP A 234 -3.60 -18.83 -0.42
C ASP A 234 -4.62 -17.93 -1.15
N ASN A 235 -4.15 -17.01 -2.00
CA ASN A 235 -4.97 -16.08 -2.77
C ASN A 235 -5.91 -15.19 -1.91
N THR A 236 -5.52 -14.94 -0.67
CA THR A 236 -6.24 -14.05 0.26
C THR A 236 -5.70 -12.62 0.22
N ILE A 237 -4.44 -12.44 -0.19
CA ILE A 237 -3.78 -11.14 -0.25
C ILE A 237 -3.38 -10.85 -1.69
N MET A 238 -3.56 -9.59 -2.11
CA MET A 238 -3.11 -9.06 -3.39
C MET A 238 -2.22 -7.84 -3.16
N VAL A 239 -1.18 -7.71 -3.98
CA VAL A 239 -0.39 -6.48 -4.13
C VAL A 239 -0.29 -6.10 -5.61
N LEU A 240 -0.26 -4.81 -5.92
CA LEU A 240 -0.25 -4.28 -7.30
C LEU A 240 1.06 -3.57 -7.65
N ASN A 241 1.80 -3.13 -6.63
CA ASN A 241 3.01 -2.31 -6.76
C ASN A 241 4.25 -3.14 -6.49
N SER A 242 5.42 -2.60 -6.84
CA SER A 242 6.71 -3.18 -6.43
C SER A 242 6.88 -3.14 -4.91
N PRO A 243 7.65 -4.08 -4.32
CA PRO A 243 7.89 -4.10 -2.89
C PRO A 243 8.53 -2.81 -2.39
N TYR A 244 8.10 -2.34 -1.22
CA TYR A 244 8.67 -1.19 -0.54
C TYR A 244 10.08 -1.50 -0.01
N LEU A 245 10.27 -2.72 0.51
CA LEU A 245 11.57 -3.26 0.89
C LEU A 245 11.72 -4.67 0.36
N VAL A 246 12.96 -5.07 0.08
CA VAL A 246 13.32 -6.43 -0.28
C VAL A 246 14.16 -7.03 0.84
N LEU A 247 13.99 -8.32 1.10
CA LEU A 247 14.78 -9.03 2.09
C LEU A 247 16.27 -8.94 1.72
N SER A 248 17.07 -8.42 2.64
CA SER A 248 18.51 -8.29 2.45
C SER A 248 19.20 -9.64 2.63
N LYS A 249 20.38 -9.76 2.02
CA LYS A 249 21.29 -10.89 2.26
C LYS A 249 22.20 -10.68 3.47
N ILE A 250 22.13 -9.50 4.09
CA ILE A 250 22.90 -9.15 5.28
C ILE A 250 22.27 -9.82 6.49
N ASN A 251 23.11 -10.39 7.35
CA ASN A 251 22.68 -11.03 8.60
C ASN A 251 23.00 -10.19 9.84
N ASP A 252 23.94 -9.24 9.72
CA ASP A 252 24.38 -8.38 10.82
C ASP A 252 24.57 -6.96 10.28
N ILE A 253 23.65 -6.08 10.68
CA ILE A 253 23.65 -4.67 10.27
C ILE A 253 24.85 -3.91 10.85
N GLN A 254 25.28 -4.23 12.07
CA GLN A 254 26.38 -3.55 12.75
C GLN A 254 27.73 -3.91 12.11
N ALA A 255 27.92 -5.17 11.71
CA ALA A 255 29.09 -5.60 10.97
C ALA A 255 29.17 -4.92 9.60
N GLU A 256 28.06 -4.80 8.87
CA GLU A 256 28.04 -4.12 7.57
C GLU A 256 28.28 -2.61 7.72
N ILE A 257 27.72 -1.97 8.75
CA ILE A 257 28.01 -0.57 9.08
C ILE A 257 29.51 -0.38 9.31
N THR A 258 30.10 -1.20 10.19
CA THR A 258 31.52 -1.12 10.54
C THR A 258 32.41 -1.33 9.33
N LYS A 259 32.09 -2.33 8.51
CA LYS A 259 32.82 -2.64 7.27
C LYS A 259 32.78 -1.47 6.29
N HIS A 260 31.61 -0.90 6.02
CA HIS A 260 31.49 0.26 5.13
C HIS A 260 32.22 1.48 5.67
N ASN A 261 32.03 1.78 6.96
CA ASN A 261 32.64 2.94 7.61
C ASN A 261 34.16 2.81 7.78
N SER A 262 34.70 1.59 7.69
CA SER A 262 36.16 1.34 7.65
C SER A 262 36.81 1.62 6.30
N ILE A 263 36.01 1.87 5.24
CA ILE A 263 36.54 2.19 3.91
C ILE A 263 37.15 3.59 3.96
N ILE A 264 38.48 3.63 4.10
CA ILE A 264 39.26 4.85 3.98
C ILE A 264 39.41 5.15 2.49
N TYR A 265 38.77 6.21 2.02
CA TYR A 265 39.02 6.73 0.68
C TYR A 265 40.41 7.37 0.68
N PRO A 266 41.32 6.95 -0.23
CA PRO A 266 42.59 7.64 -0.37
C PRO A 266 42.29 9.10 -0.70
N PRO A 267 43.05 10.06 -0.17
CA PRO A 267 42.87 11.46 -0.53
C PRO A 267 42.95 11.55 -2.06
N HIS A 268 41.94 12.17 -2.69
CA HIS A 268 42.06 12.54 -4.09
C HIS A 268 43.34 13.36 -4.21
N SER A 269 44.26 12.96 -5.08
CA SER A 269 45.46 13.78 -5.31
C SER A 269 44.96 15.15 -5.75
N GLY A 270 45.10 16.16 -4.89
CA GLY A 270 44.79 17.56 -5.22
C GLY A 270 45.70 18.11 -6.32
N GLU A 271 46.71 17.34 -6.72
CA GLU A 271 47.48 17.53 -7.92
C GLU A 271 46.55 17.41 -9.13
N ALA A 272 46.27 18.55 -9.75
CA ALA A 272 45.78 18.57 -11.11
C ALA A 272 46.80 17.80 -11.96
N LYS A 273 46.43 16.59 -12.40
CA LYS A 273 47.19 15.87 -13.42
C LYS A 273 47.04 16.67 -14.71
N PHE A 274 48.00 17.54 -14.96
CA PHE A 274 48.13 18.17 -16.26
C PHE A 274 48.52 17.08 -17.25
N GLU A 275 47.53 16.48 -17.90
CA GLU A 275 47.77 15.74 -19.12
C GLU A 275 48.01 16.77 -20.22
N GLU A 276 49.26 16.85 -20.69
CA GLU A 276 49.61 17.71 -21.82
C GLU A 276 48.61 17.49 -22.96
N PRO A 277 47.96 18.56 -23.45
CA PRO A 277 47.08 18.45 -24.61
C PRO A 277 47.81 17.77 -25.75
N SER A 278 47.17 16.79 -26.40
CA SER A 278 47.77 15.97 -27.47
C SER A 278 48.39 16.77 -28.63
N VAL A 279 48.06 18.05 -28.75
CA VAL A 279 48.65 18.99 -29.71
C VAL A 279 50.15 19.16 -29.46
N TYR A 280 50.61 19.27 -28.21
CA TYR A 280 52.02 19.47 -27.89
C TYR A 280 52.86 18.21 -28.13
N LYS A 281 52.32 17.02 -27.82
CA LYS A 281 52.94 15.74 -28.18
C LYS A 281 53.10 15.55 -29.69
N LYS A 282 52.14 16.04 -30.48
CA LYS A 282 52.22 15.98 -31.96
C LYS A 282 53.25 16.97 -32.54
N ILE A 283 53.52 18.07 -31.85
CA ILE A 283 54.57 19.03 -32.22
C ILE A 283 55.96 18.44 -31.92
N GLU A 284 56.17 17.84 -30.74
CA GLU A 284 57.44 17.20 -30.39
C GLU A 284 57.77 15.98 -31.28
N ASN A 285 56.76 15.21 -31.67
CA ASN A 285 56.95 14.06 -32.54
C ASN A 285 57.05 14.42 -34.04
N ASN A 286 56.99 15.71 -34.42
CA ASN A 286 56.93 16.16 -35.82
C ASN A 286 55.81 15.48 -36.65
N GLU A 287 54.69 15.14 -36.00
CA GLU A 287 53.57 14.44 -36.64
C GLU A 287 52.49 15.40 -37.17
N LEU A 288 52.66 16.71 -36.98
CA LEU A 288 51.81 17.70 -37.64
C LEU A 288 52.33 17.98 -39.05
N PRO A 289 51.53 17.74 -40.11
CA PRO A 289 51.90 18.21 -41.43
C PRO A 289 52.00 19.74 -41.38
N LEU A 290 53.19 20.26 -41.67
CA LEU A 290 53.41 21.67 -42.00
C LEU A 290 52.63 21.98 -43.28
N ASN A 291 51.34 22.31 -43.15
CA ASN A 291 50.62 22.99 -44.21
C ASN A 291 49.49 23.83 -43.63
N GLY A 292 49.46 25.08 -44.10
CA GLY A 292 48.78 26.20 -43.47
C GLY A 292 47.25 26.13 -43.51
N GLY A 293 46.64 26.97 -42.67
CA GLY A 293 45.20 27.16 -42.65
C GLY A 293 44.78 28.08 -41.52
N SER A 294 44.57 29.34 -41.86
CA SER A 294 44.12 30.44 -41.02
C SER A 294 42.94 30.12 -40.10
N TYR A 295 43.10 30.24 -38.78
CA TYR A 295 41.99 30.52 -37.86
C TYR A 295 42.48 31.28 -36.63
N PHE A 296 42.81 32.56 -36.79
CA PHE A 296 42.63 33.55 -35.73
C PHE A 296 41.80 34.69 -36.31
N LYS A 297 40.49 34.54 -36.20
CA LYS A 297 39.55 35.64 -36.34
C LYS A 297 39.52 36.35 -34.98
N SER A 298 39.85 37.62 -35.03
CA SER A 298 39.92 38.62 -33.97
C SER A 298 38.78 38.57 -32.95
N GLY A 299 39.11 38.77 -31.67
CA GLY A 299 38.19 39.19 -30.63
C GLY A 299 38.93 39.37 -29.31
N PHE A 300 38.73 40.52 -28.65
CA PHE A 300 39.46 41.12 -27.51
C PHE A 300 40.65 41.97 -27.94
N GLU A 301 40.76 43.27 -27.67
CA GLU A 301 40.05 44.15 -26.74
C GLU A 301 40.48 45.59 -27.07
N THR A 302 39.63 46.60 -26.88
CA THR A 302 40.06 47.93 -26.41
C THR A 302 38.84 48.67 -25.91
N LEU A 303 38.74 48.76 -24.59
CA LEU A 303 37.89 49.71 -23.88
C LEU A 303 38.53 51.09 -24.06
N GLU A 304 37.83 51.98 -24.76
CA GLU A 304 38.14 53.41 -24.78
C GLU A 304 37.64 54.03 -23.47
N ASP A 305 38.52 54.76 -22.79
CA ASP A 305 38.13 55.75 -21.81
C ASP A 305 38.96 57.03 -22.00
N SER A 306 38.24 58.15 -21.98
CA SER A 306 38.63 59.55 -21.82
C SER A 306 39.37 60.29 -22.95
N ASP A 307 38.69 61.32 -23.49
CA ASP A 307 39.09 62.74 -23.49
C ASP A 307 37.79 63.55 -23.72
N VAL A 308 37.21 64.28 -22.76
CA VAL A 308 37.53 65.65 -22.28
C VAL A 308 37.81 66.67 -23.40
N GLU A 309 36.76 67.49 -23.64
CA GLU A 309 36.71 68.92 -24.02
C GLU A 309 37.50 69.47 -25.23
N ASN A 310 36.77 69.84 -26.28
CA ASN A 310 36.40 71.23 -26.60
C ASN A 310 35.22 71.30 -27.58
#